data_AF-A0A6B3LCL0-F1
#
_entry.id   AF-A0A6B3LCL0-F1
#
_cell.length_a   1.000
_cell.length_b   1.000
_cell.length_c   1.000
_cell.angle_alpha   90.00
_cell.angle_beta   90.00
_cell.angle_gamma   90.00
#
_symmetry.space_group_name_H-M   'P 1'
#
loop_
_entity.id
_entity.type
_entity.pdbx_description
1 polymer ?
#
loop_
_entity_poly.entity_id
_entity_poly.type
_entity_poly.pdbx_seq_one_letter_code
_entity_poly.pdbx_strand_id
1 'polypeptide(L)'
;MKIPTEVLLAMSVLGTIKTKDIVDWAVESMVAGLDSDSLRILAGFDEADSIFELGEYFSKVKSELDLREPQKDEAIRIFSVHLAKAILEEDSDYVRLVSQISELCSANDYPECLMEWYWLDDGLLDVRAGSYPFGFQELYEADAREITNRVAKVFIEKQSEQVGAANRDNAGDCSQDL
;
A
#
# COMPACT_ATOMS: atom_id res chain seq x y z
N MET A 1 2.61 5.63 -11.19
CA MET A 1 1.31 5.15 -10.69
C MET A 1 0.69 6.26 -9.87
N LYS A 2 -0.59 6.58 -10.11
CA LYS A 2 -1.35 7.56 -9.32
C LYS A 2 -1.48 7.04 -7.87
N ILE A 3 -1.22 7.86 -6.85
CA ILE A 3 -1.39 7.46 -5.45
C ILE A 3 -2.77 7.92 -4.95
N PRO A 4 -3.72 6.99 -4.68
CA PRO A 4 -5.00 7.34 -4.08
C PRO A 4 -4.85 7.90 -2.66
N THR A 5 -5.79 8.73 -2.22
CA THR A 5 -5.76 9.36 -0.89
C THR A 5 -5.67 8.33 0.24
N GLU A 6 -6.43 7.23 0.16
CA GLU A 6 -6.39 6.16 1.16
C GLU A 6 -5.01 5.49 1.25
N VAL A 7 -4.30 5.38 0.13
CA VAL A 7 -2.95 4.83 0.07
C VAL A 7 -1.96 5.81 0.68
N LEU A 8 -2.07 7.10 0.37
CA LEU A 8 -1.22 8.13 0.96
C LEU A 8 -1.38 8.17 2.50
N LEU A 9 -2.62 8.10 2.99
CA LEU A 9 -2.90 8.05 4.43
C LEU A 9 -2.34 6.79 5.07
N ALA A 10 -2.45 5.63 4.41
CA ALA A 10 -1.83 4.39 4.87
C ALA A 10 -0.29 4.52 4.94
N MET A 11 0.34 5.08 3.91
CA MET A 11 1.79 5.32 3.89
C MET A 11 2.23 6.24 5.04
N SER A 12 1.44 7.28 5.34
CA SER A 12 1.66 8.18 6.48
C SER A 12 1.63 7.44 7.82
N VAL A 13 0.63 6.58 8.05
CA VAL A 13 0.52 5.76 9.28
C VAL A 13 1.69 4.77 9.41
N LEU A 14 2.15 4.22 8.28
CA LEU A 14 3.26 3.27 8.22
C LEU A 14 4.65 3.92 8.25
N GLY A 15 4.73 5.26 8.20
CA GLY A 15 6.00 5.98 8.16
C GLY A 15 6.80 5.77 6.86
N THR A 16 6.14 5.42 5.76
CA THR A 16 6.78 5.13 4.45
C THR A 16 6.63 6.26 3.44
N ILE A 17 5.88 7.31 3.80
CA ILE A 17 5.59 8.47 2.94
C ILE A 17 6.83 9.32 2.68
N LYS A 18 6.97 9.81 1.45
CA LYS A 18 8.04 10.72 1.02
C LYS A 18 7.47 12.08 0.64
N THR A 19 8.33 13.11 0.61
CA THR A 19 7.97 14.48 0.19
C THR A 19 7.26 14.46 -1.17
N LYS A 20 7.86 13.75 -2.13
CA LYS A 20 7.30 13.58 -3.47
C LYS A 20 5.88 13.04 -3.48
N ASP A 21 5.59 12.03 -2.65
CA ASP A 21 4.26 11.38 -2.61
C ASP A 21 3.19 12.39 -2.17
N ILE A 22 3.51 13.25 -1.20
CA ILE A 22 2.60 14.29 -0.69
C ILE A 22 2.37 15.37 -1.75
N VAL A 23 3.43 15.85 -2.39
CA VAL A 23 3.35 16.93 -3.40
C VAL A 23 2.57 16.46 -4.63
N ASP A 24 2.90 15.28 -5.19
CA ASP A 24 2.20 14.72 -6.33
C ASP A 24 0.71 14.52 -6.02
N TRP A 25 0.40 13.94 -4.85
CA TRP A 25 -0.98 13.78 -4.41
C TRP A 25 -1.71 15.11 -4.23
N ALA A 26 -1.05 16.14 -3.71
CA ALA A 26 -1.67 17.45 -3.49
C ALA A 26 -2.08 18.09 -4.83
N VAL A 27 -1.19 18.04 -5.83
CA VAL A 27 -1.47 18.52 -7.19
C VAL A 27 -2.63 17.73 -7.81
N GLU A 28 -2.60 16.40 -7.74
CA GLU A 28 -3.65 15.55 -8.31
C GLU A 28 -5.01 15.73 -7.62
N SER A 29 -5.00 15.94 -6.30
CA SER A 29 -6.20 16.18 -5.50
C SER A 29 -6.86 17.50 -5.87
N MET A 30 -6.06 18.55 -6.09
CA MET A 30 -6.56 19.83 -6.61
C MET A 30 -7.18 19.69 -8.01
N VAL A 31 -6.53 18.93 -8.89
CA VAL A 31 -7.08 18.64 -10.23
C VAL A 31 -8.40 17.86 -10.14
N ALA A 32 -8.55 17.00 -9.13
CA ALA A 32 -9.79 16.27 -8.85
C ALA A 32 -10.90 17.12 -8.19
N GLY A 33 -10.63 18.41 -7.90
CA GLY A 33 -11.60 19.35 -7.35
C GLY A 33 -11.62 19.43 -5.82
N LEU A 34 -10.69 18.77 -5.13
CA LEU A 34 -10.47 19.00 -3.69
C LEU A 34 -9.78 20.35 -3.50
N ASP A 35 -10.17 21.08 -2.46
CA ASP A 35 -9.65 22.43 -2.24
C ASP A 35 -9.63 22.76 -0.75
N SER A 36 -8.47 23.19 -0.28
CA SER A 36 -8.26 23.75 1.05
C SER A 36 -7.01 24.63 1.05
N ASP A 37 -6.89 25.53 2.02
CA ASP A 37 -5.74 26.43 2.09
C ASP A 37 -4.42 25.64 2.25
N SER A 38 -4.40 24.63 3.12
CA SER A 38 -3.21 23.82 3.33
C SER A 38 -2.91 22.91 2.13
N LEU A 39 -3.93 22.47 1.36
CA LEU A 39 -3.73 21.64 0.16
C LEU A 39 -3.05 22.43 -0.96
N ARG A 40 -3.49 23.69 -1.17
CA ARG A 40 -2.86 24.60 -2.14
C ARG A 40 -1.41 24.89 -1.79
N ILE A 41 -1.13 25.05 -0.49
CA ILE A 41 0.22 25.23 0.01
C ILE A 41 1.06 24.00 -0.33
N LEU A 42 0.61 22.79 0.02
CA LEU A 42 1.32 21.54 -0.30
C LEU A 42 1.61 21.37 -1.79
N ALA A 43 0.66 21.72 -2.66
CA ALA A 43 0.86 21.63 -4.11
C ALA A 43 1.92 22.60 -4.66
N GLY A 44 2.32 23.60 -3.87
CA GLY A 44 3.38 24.55 -4.20
C GLY A 44 4.77 24.19 -3.68
N PHE A 45 4.90 23.13 -2.87
CA PHE A 45 6.19 22.65 -2.38
C PHE A 45 6.99 21.93 -3.49
N ASP A 46 8.31 21.93 -3.34
CA ASP A 46 9.25 21.14 -4.15
C ASP A 46 9.61 19.83 -3.41
N GLU A 47 10.02 18.80 -4.16
CA GLU A 47 10.47 17.52 -3.60
C GLU A 47 11.73 17.66 -2.71
N ALA A 48 12.52 18.73 -2.92
CA ALA A 48 13.69 19.07 -2.11
C ALA A 48 13.36 19.70 -0.75
N ASP A 49 12.10 20.07 -0.51
CA ASP A 49 11.70 20.73 0.71
C ASP A 49 11.60 19.77 1.91
N SER A 50 11.60 20.35 3.10
CA SER A 50 11.63 19.64 4.38
C SER A 50 10.36 18.82 4.61
N ILE A 51 10.49 17.49 4.73
CA ILE A 51 9.38 16.59 5.09
C ILE A 51 8.70 17.00 6.41
N PHE A 52 9.42 17.66 7.32
CA PHE A 52 8.84 18.14 8.58
C PHE A 52 7.82 19.26 8.35
N GLU A 53 8.14 20.22 7.47
CA GLU A 53 7.25 21.32 7.12
C GLU A 53 6.03 20.80 6.34
N LEU A 54 6.25 19.89 5.38
CA LEU A 54 5.14 19.21 4.69
C LEU A 54 4.26 18.44 5.68
N GLY A 55 4.84 17.82 6.71
CA GLY A 55 4.10 17.10 7.74
C GLY A 55 3.09 17.98 8.49
N GLU A 56 3.46 19.24 8.79
CA GLU A 56 2.55 20.19 9.43
C GLU A 56 1.35 20.53 8.54
N TYR A 57 1.59 20.83 7.26
CA TYR A 57 0.52 21.13 6.32
C TYR A 57 -0.31 19.89 5.99
N PHE A 58 0.31 18.72 5.87
CA PHE A 58 -0.41 17.47 5.65
C PHE A 58 -1.34 17.14 6.82
N SER A 59 -0.92 17.41 8.06
CA SER A 59 -1.79 17.32 9.24
C SER A 59 -3.01 18.25 9.15
N LYS A 60 -2.80 19.51 8.73
CA LYS A 60 -3.88 20.47 8.53
C LYS A 60 -4.84 20.04 7.42
N VAL A 61 -4.32 19.57 6.28
CA VAL A 61 -5.16 19.07 5.17
C VAL A 61 -6.06 17.94 5.62
N LYS A 62 -5.56 17.00 6.43
CA LYS A 62 -6.38 15.92 6.99
C LYS A 62 -7.55 16.47 7.81
N SER A 63 -7.31 17.50 8.63
CA SER A 63 -8.37 18.14 9.40
C SER A 63 -9.33 18.99 8.55
N GLU A 64 -8.81 19.71 7.56
CA GLU A 64 -9.60 20.61 6.70
C GLU A 64 -10.53 19.85 5.76
N LEU A 65 -10.09 18.67 5.29
CA LEU A 65 -10.83 17.82 4.36
C LEU A 65 -11.52 16.63 5.04
N ASP A 66 -11.52 16.57 6.38
CA ASP A 66 -12.10 15.48 7.18
C ASP A 66 -11.60 14.08 6.74
N LEU A 67 -10.30 13.96 6.49
CA LEU A 67 -9.67 12.72 6.06
C LEU A 67 -9.44 11.80 7.26
N ARG A 68 -10.08 10.62 7.24
CA ARG A 68 -9.89 9.59 8.27
C ARG A 68 -8.61 8.80 8.04
N GLU A 69 -7.73 8.78 9.03
CA GLU A 69 -6.58 7.87 9.02
C GLU A 69 -7.02 6.41 9.24
N PRO A 70 -6.46 5.46 8.47
CA PRO A 70 -6.67 4.05 8.72
C PRO A 70 -5.99 3.61 10.02
N GLN A 71 -6.54 2.58 10.66
CA GLN A 71 -5.80 1.88 11.73
C GLN A 71 -4.58 1.16 11.14
N LYS A 72 -3.58 0.83 11.96
CA LYS A 72 -2.32 0.22 11.48
C LYS A 72 -2.55 -1.01 10.58
N ASP A 73 -3.40 -1.95 11.01
CA ASP A 73 -3.69 -3.17 10.23
C ASP A 73 -4.43 -2.86 8.92
N GLU A 74 -5.31 -1.85 8.94
CA GLU A 74 -5.98 -1.35 7.75
C GLU A 74 -4.98 -0.67 6.79
N ALA A 75 -4.01 0.08 7.31
CA ALA A 75 -2.96 0.72 6.54
C ALA A 75 -2.06 -0.32 5.84
N ILE A 76 -1.64 -1.37 6.57
CA ILE A 76 -0.87 -2.49 6.03
C ILE A 76 -1.62 -3.11 4.84
N ARG A 77 -2.92 -3.40 5.02
CA ARG A 77 -3.76 -3.98 3.96
C ARG A 77 -3.89 -3.06 2.75
N ILE A 78 -4.23 -1.78 2.97
CA ILE A 78 -4.41 -0.81 1.88
C ILE A 78 -3.14 -0.70 1.04
N PHE A 79 -1.99 -0.52 1.70
CA PHE A 79 -0.73 -0.30 1.02
C PHE A 79 -0.22 -1.56 0.31
N SER A 80 -0.28 -2.72 0.96
CA SER A 80 0.10 -3.99 0.32
C SER A 80 -0.77 -4.33 -0.89
N VAL A 81 -2.08 -4.08 -0.84
CA VAL A 81 -2.97 -4.27 -2.01
C VAL A 81 -2.62 -3.30 -3.14
N HIS A 82 -2.26 -2.05 -2.83
CA HIS A 82 -1.82 -1.10 -3.83
C HIS A 82 -0.53 -1.57 -4.54
N LEU A 83 0.47 -2.03 -3.78
CA LEU A 83 1.70 -2.59 -4.33
C LEU A 83 1.43 -3.87 -5.16
N ALA A 84 0.56 -4.76 -4.68
CA ALA A 84 0.17 -5.97 -5.40
C ALA A 84 -0.55 -5.66 -6.73
N LYS A 85 -1.34 -4.58 -6.81
CA LYS A 85 -1.93 -4.13 -8.07
C LYS A 85 -0.87 -3.59 -9.03
N ALA A 86 0.10 -2.82 -8.52
CA ALA A 86 1.20 -2.30 -9.31
C ALA A 86 2.05 -3.41 -9.96
N ILE A 87 2.21 -4.55 -9.27
CA ILE A 87 2.90 -5.74 -9.81
C ILE A 87 2.26 -6.23 -11.11
N LEU A 88 0.95 -6.10 -11.25
CA LEU A 88 0.20 -6.59 -12.41
C LEU A 88 0.33 -5.68 -13.64
N GLU A 89 0.90 -4.48 -13.51
CA GLU A 89 1.17 -3.59 -14.66
C GLU A 89 2.30 -4.16 -15.52
N GLU A 90 2.17 -4.16 -16.86
CA GLU A 90 3.08 -4.86 -17.78
C GLU A 90 4.56 -4.50 -17.56
N ASP A 91 4.87 -3.20 -17.47
CA ASP A 91 6.23 -2.66 -17.33
C ASP A 91 6.66 -2.44 -15.87
N SER A 92 6.00 -3.08 -14.91
CA SER A 92 6.35 -2.93 -13.49
C SER A 92 7.69 -3.59 -13.14
N ASP A 93 8.43 -2.96 -12.23
CA ASP A 93 9.54 -3.60 -11.53
C ASP A 93 8.98 -4.47 -10.40
N TYR A 94 8.40 -5.61 -10.79
CA TYR A 94 7.72 -6.51 -9.85
C TYR A 94 8.63 -7.04 -8.76
N VAL A 95 9.93 -7.21 -9.02
CA VAL A 95 10.91 -7.67 -8.02
C VAL A 95 11.04 -6.62 -6.93
N ARG A 96 11.20 -5.35 -7.29
CA ARG A 96 11.23 -4.24 -6.32
C ARG A 96 9.92 -4.14 -5.54
N LEU A 97 8.77 -4.31 -6.19
CA LEU A 97 7.47 -4.23 -5.53
C LEU A 97 7.24 -5.39 -4.54
N VAL A 98 7.65 -6.62 -4.90
CA VAL A 98 7.64 -7.78 -3.98
C VAL A 98 8.52 -7.49 -2.76
N SER A 99 9.73 -6.98 -2.98
CA SER A 99 10.64 -6.59 -1.91
C SER A 99 10.03 -5.55 -0.98
N GLN A 100 9.32 -4.55 -1.50
CA GLN A 100 8.61 -3.57 -0.67
C GLN A 100 7.49 -4.20 0.18
N ILE A 101 6.76 -5.18 -0.33
CA ILE A 101 5.73 -5.88 0.47
C ILE A 101 6.39 -6.78 1.54
N SER A 102 7.51 -7.42 1.22
CA SER A 102 8.34 -8.19 2.16
C SER A 102 8.91 -7.31 3.29
N GLU A 103 9.44 -6.13 2.95
CA GLU A 103 9.87 -5.12 3.93
C GLU A 103 8.71 -4.69 4.83
N LEU A 104 7.54 -4.42 4.26
CA LEU A 104 6.33 -4.10 5.02
C LEU A 104 5.94 -5.24 5.98
N CYS A 105 6.08 -6.50 5.56
CA CYS A 105 5.85 -7.68 6.39
C CYS A 105 6.79 -7.69 7.59
N SER A 106 8.10 -7.64 7.35
CA SER A 106 9.11 -7.74 8.41
C SER A 106 9.09 -6.54 9.37
N ALA A 107 8.81 -5.32 8.89
CA ALA A 107 8.72 -4.11 9.70
C ALA A 107 7.47 -4.05 10.59
N ASN A 108 6.49 -4.93 10.38
CA ASN A 108 5.22 -4.96 11.11
C ASN A 108 4.98 -6.30 11.82
N ASP A 109 6.05 -6.93 12.30
CA ASP A 109 6.00 -8.17 13.10
C ASP A 109 5.41 -9.37 12.34
N TYR A 110 5.68 -9.46 11.03
CA TYR A 110 5.33 -10.61 10.20
C TYR A 110 3.82 -10.93 10.19
N PRO A 111 2.96 -9.98 9.76
CA PRO A 111 1.54 -10.23 9.70
C PRO A 111 1.26 -11.40 8.75
N GLU A 112 0.44 -12.35 9.18
CA GLU A 112 0.20 -13.62 8.46
C GLU A 112 -0.21 -13.40 7.01
N CYS A 113 -1.02 -12.37 6.74
CA CYS A 113 -1.48 -12.04 5.39
C CYS A 113 -0.34 -11.64 4.43
N LEU A 114 0.83 -11.26 4.94
CA LEU A 114 1.99 -10.87 4.13
C LEU A 114 3.11 -11.92 4.09
N MET A 115 2.99 -13.03 4.82
CA MET A 115 4.05 -14.05 4.89
C MET A 115 4.40 -14.66 3.54
N GLU A 116 3.40 -14.86 2.68
CA GLU A 116 3.62 -15.38 1.32
C GLU A 116 4.54 -14.46 0.49
N TRP A 117 4.44 -13.14 0.69
CA TRP A 117 5.31 -12.16 0.02
C TRP A 117 6.74 -12.19 0.54
N TYR A 118 6.92 -12.41 1.85
CA TYR A 118 8.23 -12.56 2.45
C TYR A 118 8.98 -13.78 1.88
N TRP A 119 8.31 -14.92 1.79
CA TRP A 119 8.91 -16.12 1.18
C TRP A 119 9.14 -15.97 -0.33
N LEU A 120 8.25 -15.26 -1.03
CA LEU A 120 8.42 -14.99 -2.45
C LEU A 120 9.66 -14.11 -2.70
N ASP A 121 9.86 -13.06 -1.90
CA ASP A 121 11.03 -12.19 -1.97
C ASP A 121 12.34 -12.97 -1.73
N ASP A 122 12.38 -13.77 -0.66
CA ASP A 122 13.52 -14.66 -0.35
C ASP A 122 13.82 -15.63 -1.51
N GLY A 123 12.78 -16.26 -2.07
CA GLY A 123 12.92 -17.16 -3.22
C GLY A 123 13.42 -16.45 -4.49
N LEU A 124 13.00 -15.20 -4.75
CA LEU A 124 13.50 -14.40 -5.87
C LEU A 124 14.97 -14.05 -5.69
N LEU A 125 15.41 -13.75 -4.46
CA LEU A 125 16.81 -13.52 -4.13
C LEU A 125 17.65 -14.78 -4.34
N ASP A 126 17.16 -15.94 -3.91
CA ASP A 126 17.82 -17.24 -4.13
C ASP A 126 18.03 -17.52 -5.61
N VAL A 127 16.98 -17.42 -6.44
CA VAL A 127 17.09 -17.65 -7.88
C VAL A 127 18.09 -16.69 -8.52
N ARG A 128 18.06 -15.41 -8.14
CA ARG A 128 19.02 -14.40 -8.63
C ARG A 128 20.46 -14.72 -8.24
N ALA A 129 20.67 -15.31 -7.07
CA ALA A 129 21.98 -15.74 -6.58
C ALA A 129 22.45 -17.07 -7.20
N GLY A 130 21.61 -17.76 -7.99
CA GLY A 130 21.89 -19.10 -8.51
C GLY A 130 21.70 -20.21 -7.47
N SER A 131 20.95 -19.93 -6.40
CA SER A 131 20.59 -20.86 -5.34
C SER A 131 19.21 -21.48 -5.57
N TYR A 132 18.95 -22.61 -4.92
CA TYR A 132 17.63 -23.24 -4.94
C TYR A 132 16.66 -22.49 -4.01
N PRO A 133 15.48 -22.04 -4.48
CA PRO A 133 14.55 -21.22 -3.70
C PRO A 133 13.72 -22.06 -2.72
N PHE A 134 14.26 -22.36 -1.54
CA PHE A 134 13.61 -23.26 -0.57
C PHE A 134 12.25 -22.76 -0.09
N GLY A 135 12.11 -21.43 0.10
CA GLY A 135 10.88 -20.79 0.54
C GLY A 135 9.78 -20.72 -0.52
N PHE A 136 10.13 -20.88 -1.80
CA PHE A 136 9.19 -20.74 -2.93
C PHE A 136 9.61 -21.60 -4.13
N GLN A 137 9.55 -22.92 -3.96
CA GLN A 137 10.15 -23.91 -4.88
C GLN A 137 9.65 -23.80 -6.32
N GLU A 138 8.42 -23.34 -6.53
CA GLU A 138 7.85 -23.13 -7.87
C GLU A 138 8.71 -22.20 -8.74
N LEU A 139 9.47 -21.27 -8.13
CA LEU A 139 10.38 -20.37 -8.85
C LEU A 139 11.54 -21.09 -9.55
N TYR A 140 11.82 -22.35 -9.20
CA TYR A 140 12.87 -23.13 -9.84
C TYR A 140 12.48 -23.62 -11.24
N GLU A 141 11.20 -23.88 -11.49
CA GLU A 141 10.71 -24.55 -12.69
C GLU A 141 9.89 -23.65 -13.63
N ALA A 142 9.41 -22.51 -13.12
CA ALA A 142 8.49 -21.63 -13.85
C ALA A 142 8.97 -20.18 -13.88
N ASP A 143 8.34 -19.39 -14.77
CA ASP A 143 8.66 -17.99 -14.93
C ASP A 143 8.30 -17.19 -13.66
N ALA A 144 9.29 -16.46 -13.14
CA ALA A 144 9.14 -15.71 -11.90
C ALA A 144 8.04 -14.65 -12.00
N ARG A 145 7.88 -13.99 -13.15
CA ARG A 145 6.83 -12.98 -13.35
C ARG A 145 5.44 -13.63 -13.35
N GLU A 146 5.29 -14.78 -13.99
CA GLU A 146 4.04 -15.56 -13.97
C GLU A 146 3.64 -15.93 -12.53
N ILE A 147 4.59 -16.46 -11.75
CA ILE A 147 4.36 -16.82 -10.34
C ILE A 147 3.97 -15.58 -9.53
N THR A 148 4.73 -14.49 -9.62
CA THR A 148 4.43 -13.27 -8.87
C THR A 148 3.07 -12.70 -9.25
N ASN A 149 2.70 -12.70 -10.53
CA ASN A 149 1.38 -12.25 -10.99
C ASN A 149 0.25 -13.11 -10.40
N ARG A 150 0.45 -14.43 -10.31
CA ARG A 150 -0.53 -15.34 -9.69
C ARG A 150 -0.68 -15.05 -8.20
N VAL A 151 0.42 -14.92 -7.46
CA VAL A 151 0.41 -14.56 -6.02
C VAL A 151 -0.31 -13.23 -5.80
N ALA A 152 0.00 -12.22 -6.61
CA ALA A 152 -0.64 -10.91 -6.54
C ALA A 152 -2.16 -10.98 -6.74
N LYS A 153 -2.63 -11.73 -7.77
CA LYS A 153 -4.06 -11.91 -8.02
C LYS A 153 -4.78 -12.58 -6.85
N VAL A 154 -4.25 -13.70 -6.37
CA VAL A 154 -4.82 -14.43 -5.23
C VAL A 154 -4.84 -13.56 -3.97
N PHE A 155 -3.78 -12.80 -3.73
CA PHE A 155 -3.72 -11.88 -2.60
C PHE A 155 -4.82 -10.80 -2.67
N ILE A 156 -4.94 -10.11 -3.82
CA ILE A 156 -5.96 -9.07 -4.03
C ILE A 156 -7.37 -9.63 -3.84
N GLU A 157 -7.65 -10.83 -4.38
CA GLU A 157 -8.93 -11.51 -4.23
C GLU A 157 -9.26 -11.79 -2.75
N LYS A 158 -8.35 -12.42 -2.01
CA LYS A 158 -8.52 -12.69 -0.56
C LYS A 158 -8.80 -11.42 0.24
N GLN A 159 -8.10 -10.32 -0.04
CA GLN A 159 -8.29 -9.06 0.67
C GLN A 159 -9.66 -8.43 0.37
N SER A 160 -10.19 -8.62 -0.84
CA SER A 160 -11.52 -8.12 -1.21
C SER A 160 -12.66 -8.85 -0.49
N GLU A 161 -12.51 -10.16 -0.26
CA GLU A 161 -13.50 -10.99 0.43
C GLU A 161 -13.58 -10.66 1.92
N GLN A 162 -12.44 -10.39 2.57
CA GLN A 162 -12.39 -10.00 3.98
C GLN A 162 -13.08 -8.66 4.27
N VAL A 163 -12.93 -7.68 3.37
CA VAL A 163 -13.65 -6.40 3.48
C VAL A 163 -15.16 -6.60 3.28
N GLY A 164 -15.55 -7.48 2.36
CA GLY A 164 -16.95 -7.86 2.15
C GLY A 164 -17.58 -8.55 3.35
N ALA A 165 -16.83 -9.39 4.08
CA ALA A 165 -17.28 -10.04 5.31
C ALA A 165 -17.40 -9.05 6.48
N ALA A 166 -16.37 -8.23 6.73
CA ALA A 166 -16.37 -7.25 7.82
C ALA A 166 -17.52 -6.22 7.70
N ASN A 167 -17.87 -5.82 6.47
CA ASN A 167 -18.99 -4.91 6.23
C ASN A 167 -20.36 -5.56 6.45
N ARG A 168 -20.48 -6.89 6.35
CA ARG A 168 -21.73 -7.62 6.64
C ARG A 168 -21.94 -7.78 8.14
N ASP A 169 -20.88 -8.01 8.89
CA ASP A 169 -20.95 -8.18 10.35
C ASP A 169 -21.29 -6.87 11.07
N ASN A 170 -20.87 -5.71 10.53
CA ASN A 170 -21.27 -4.38 11.03
C ASN A 170 -22.69 -3.94 10.65
N ALA A 171 -23.36 -4.62 9.71
CA ALA A 171 -24.73 -4.30 9.30
C ALA A 171 -25.80 -5.06 10.13
N GLY A 172 -25.38 -5.89 11.09
CA GLY A 172 -26.25 -6.82 11.82
C GLY A 172 -26.88 -6.31 13.12
N ASP A 173 -26.51 -5.14 13.65
CA ASP A 173 -26.88 -4.73 15.03
C ASP A 173 -27.66 -3.41 15.13
N CYS A 174 -28.68 -3.24 14.27
CA CYS A 174 -29.64 -2.14 14.38
C CYS A 174 -31.06 -2.65 14.11
N SER A 175 -31.53 -3.64 14.87
CA SER A 175 -32.97 -3.97 15.00
C SER A 175 -33.22 -4.91 16.17
N GLN A 176 -33.37 -4.33 17.37
CA GLN A 176 -34.07 -4.79 18.59
C GLN A 176 -33.52 -3.89 19.71
N ASP A 177 -34.21 -2.87 20.21
CA ASP A 177 -35.47 -2.94 20.95
C ASP A 177 -36.26 -1.62 20.86
N LEU A 178 -37.58 -1.72 20.64
CA LEU A 178 -38.59 -0.70 20.98
C LEU A 178 -39.71 -1.39 21.76
#